data_AF-A0A7R7ZMT4-F1
#
_entry.id   AF-A0A7R7ZMT4-F1
#
_cell.length_a   1.000
_cell.length_b   1.000
_cell.length_c   1.000
_cell.angle_alpha   90.00
_cell.angle_beta   90.00
_cell.angle_gamma   90.00
#
_symmetry.space_group_name_H-M   'P 1'
#
loop_
_entity.id
_entity.type
_entity.pdbx_description
1 polymer ?
#
loop_
_entity_poly.entity_id
_entity_poly.type
_entity_poly.pdbx_seq_one_letter_code
_entity_poly.pdbx_strand_id
1 'polypeptide(L)'
;MLSHDAHLLYGLEDSAKLESTIDRLTIHLEQLQVSDPMEEAELPKKELFLSKANIIRFVNAFFDNSNHSNCFVYKGSFNVNTASTQLLLAILLLGATCISPEDAATAEKFSERFEYSVFESPEFQRLLYQENHPTPSRENIQLVQAAMLTIVLRPSTGQLETERRIRIQRVPALVSAVRLLNLTQVLNDTVLDGEKANLDEYIRRETLVRIMAWVYLLDAHCVIFSNSPPQFKIAEADFGLPRHDMIFKTTGLPDLNELISNADLQGPPLSLRSVVQRLMDGKPAGIEELLPQVDSLFALFLVLSGK
;
A
#
# COMPACT_ATOMS: atom_id res chain seq x y z
N MET A 1 11.54 6.34 -35.93
CA MET A 1 11.99 7.22 -34.82
C MET A 1 10.74 7.75 -34.15
N LEU A 2 10.34 7.39 -32.94
CA LEU A 2 10.99 6.71 -31.82
C LEU A 2 9.95 5.78 -31.18
N SER A 3 10.37 4.55 -30.88
CA SER A 3 9.69 3.64 -29.97
C SER A 3 10.10 4.02 -28.55
N HIS A 4 9.16 4.54 -27.76
CA HIS A 4 9.20 4.86 -26.32
C HIS A 4 7.74 4.64 -25.89
N ASP A 5 7.33 3.74 -25.01
CA ASP A 5 7.89 3.32 -23.73
C ASP A 5 7.34 1.92 -23.38
N ALA A 6 8.08 0.85 -23.69
CA ALA A 6 7.66 -0.52 -23.33
C ALA A 6 8.69 -1.29 -22.46
N HIS A 7 9.82 -0.69 -22.07
CA HIS A 7 10.98 -1.48 -21.62
C HIS A 7 11.68 -0.96 -20.35
N LEU A 8 10.96 -0.42 -19.36
CA LEU A 8 11.54 -0.16 -18.04
C LEU A 8 10.56 -0.49 -16.92
N LEU A 9 9.94 -1.68 -16.98
CA LEU A 9 9.00 -2.10 -15.94
C LEU A 9 9.71 -2.12 -14.57
N TYR A 10 9.28 -1.23 -13.68
CA TYR A 10 9.81 -1.02 -12.33
C TYR A 10 11.29 -0.64 -12.24
N GLY A 11 11.96 -0.31 -13.34
CA GLY A 11 13.41 -0.06 -13.37
C GLY A 11 14.27 -1.33 -13.19
N LEU A 12 13.72 -2.51 -13.43
CA LEU A 12 14.42 -3.80 -13.30
C LEU A 12 15.50 -4.05 -14.36
N GLU A 13 15.43 -3.35 -15.50
CA GLU A 13 16.37 -3.53 -16.62
C GLU A 13 17.70 -2.78 -16.44
N ASP A 14 17.76 -1.80 -15.51
CA ASP A 14 18.97 -1.02 -15.22
C ASP A 14 19.92 -1.83 -14.31
N SER A 15 20.72 -2.69 -14.92
CA SER A 15 21.61 -3.60 -14.17
C SER A 15 22.57 -2.87 -13.23
N ALA A 16 23.07 -1.69 -13.60
CA ALA A 16 24.06 -0.97 -12.79
C ALA A 16 23.42 -0.38 -11.53
N LYS A 17 22.21 0.21 -11.66
CA LYS A 17 21.48 0.70 -10.48
C LYS A 17 20.93 -0.43 -9.62
N LEU A 18 20.64 -1.58 -10.23
CA LEU A 18 20.15 -2.74 -9.50
C LEU A 18 21.20 -3.31 -8.56
N GLU A 19 22.48 -3.34 -8.93
CA GLU A 19 23.56 -3.73 -8.01
C GLU A 19 23.61 -2.82 -6.77
N SER A 20 23.56 -1.49 -6.97
CA SER A 20 23.50 -0.55 -5.83
C SER A 20 22.25 -0.75 -4.97
N THR A 21 21.13 -1.16 -5.57
CA THR A 21 19.91 -1.50 -4.85
C THR A 21 20.07 -2.78 -4.02
N ILE A 22 20.74 -3.80 -4.57
CA ILE A 22 21.08 -5.04 -3.87
C ILE A 22 21.98 -4.74 -2.67
N ASP A 23 23.01 -3.92 -2.83
CA ASP A 23 23.91 -3.53 -1.74
C ASP A 23 23.14 -2.85 -0.61
N ARG A 24 22.28 -1.89 -0.95
CA ARG A 24 21.43 -1.17 0.00
C ARG A 24 20.48 -2.10 0.76
N LEU A 25 19.85 -3.05 0.07
CA LEU A 25 18.96 -4.04 0.69
C LEU A 25 19.75 -5.01 1.57
N THR A 26 20.93 -5.44 1.12
CA THR A 26 21.80 -6.35 1.86
C THR A 26 22.18 -5.72 3.18
N ILE A 27 22.75 -4.51 3.17
CA ILE A 27 23.12 -3.73 4.38
C ILE A 27 21.95 -3.65 5.35
N HIS A 28 20.75 -3.35 4.84
CA HIS A 28 19.56 -3.25 5.69
C HIS A 28 19.19 -4.60 6.32
N LEU A 29 19.22 -5.70 5.55
CA LEU A 29 19.00 -7.05 6.10
C LEU A 29 20.07 -7.45 7.12
N GLU A 30 21.33 -7.03 6.97
CA GLU A 30 22.35 -7.30 7.99
C GLU A 30 22.05 -6.56 9.29
N GLN A 31 21.54 -5.33 9.22
CA GLN A 31 21.11 -4.59 10.40
C GLN A 31 19.93 -5.25 11.12
N LEU A 32 19.13 -6.07 10.41
CA LEU A 32 18.09 -6.89 11.02
C LEU A 32 18.65 -8.12 11.73
N GLN A 33 19.89 -8.51 11.48
CA GLN A 33 20.54 -9.69 12.05
C GLN A 33 21.39 -9.27 13.26
N VAL A 34 21.02 -9.67 14.49
CA VAL A 34 21.83 -9.40 15.70
C VAL A 34 21.90 -10.62 16.66
N SER A 35 23.14 -11.01 16.95
CA SER A 35 23.77 -11.62 18.16
C SER A 35 23.43 -13.00 18.72
N ASP A 36 22.50 -13.80 18.19
CA ASP A 36 22.43 -15.22 18.57
C ASP A 36 23.05 -16.10 17.47
N PRO A 37 24.23 -16.72 17.70
CA PRO A 37 24.86 -17.63 16.75
C PRO A 37 23.96 -18.82 16.37
N MET A 38 23.00 -19.21 17.24
CA MET A 38 22.05 -20.27 16.92
C MET A 38 20.97 -19.81 15.93
N GLU A 39 20.44 -18.59 16.04
CA GLU A 39 19.45 -18.06 15.08
C GLU A 39 20.09 -17.68 13.74
N GLU A 40 21.35 -17.26 13.73
CA GLU A 40 22.07 -16.88 12.50
C GLU A 40 22.25 -18.07 11.55
N ALA A 41 22.40 -19.29 12.09
CA ALA A 41 22.48 -20.52 11.31
C ALA A 41 21.14 -20.93 10.66
N GLU A 42 20.00 -20.44 11.16
CA GLU A 42 18.66 -20.79 10.66
C GLU A 42 18.15 -19.81 9.59
N LEU A 43 18.74 -18.63 9.47
CA LEU A 43 18.35 -17.66 8.46
C LEU A 43 18.78 -18.10 7.05
N PRO A 44 17.91 -17.89 6.04
CA PRO A 44 18.28 -18.18 4.67
C PRO A 44 19.40 -17.25 4.21
N LYS A 45 20.20 -17.72 3.24
CA LYS A 45 21.27 -16.90 2.64
C LYS A 45 20.68 -15.63 2.02
N LYS A 46 20.86 -14.49 2.69
CA LYS A 46 20.37 -13.17 2.27
C LYS A 46 20.82 -12.81 0.85
N GLU A 47 22.04 -13.17 0.49
CA GLU A 47 22.62 -13.00 -0.86
C GLU A 47 21.83 -13.74 -1.93
N LEU A 48 21.36 -14.96 -1.62
CA LEU A 48 20.55 -15.74 -2.54
C LEU A 48 19.15 -15.13 -2.67
N PHE A 49 18.54 -14.74 -1.54
CA PHE A 49 17.23 -14.10 -1.52
C PHE A 49 17.21 -12.78 -2.29
N LEU A 50 18.26 -11.95 -2.13
CA LEU A 50 18.42 -10.65 -2.80
C LEU A 50 19.12 -10.74 -4.16
N SER A 51 19.28 -11.93 -4.73
CA SER A 51 19.85 -12.06 -6.07
C SER A 51 19.03 -11.29 -7.10
N LYS A 52 19.68 -10.74 -8.12
CA LYS A 52 19.02 -10.01 -9.23
C LYS A 52 17.82 -10.77 -9.81
N ALA A 53 17.97 -12.08 -10.02
CA ALA A 53 16.90 -12.93 -10.52
C ALA A 53 15.70 -12.98 -9.57
N ASN A 54 15.93 -13.09 -8.27
CA ASN A 54 14.88 -13.13 -7.26
C ASN A 54 14.20 -11.76 -7.10
N ILE A 55 14.93 -10.65 -7.14
CA ILE A 55 14.32 -9.31 -7.13
C ILE A 55 13.34 -9.15 -8.30
N ILE A 56 13.77 -9.50 -9.52
CA ILE A 56 12.91 -9.44 -10.70
C ILE A 56 11.66 -10.31 -10.51
N ARG A 57 11.85 -11.56 -10.07
CA ARG A 57 10.75 -12.51 -9.83
C ARG A 57 9.77 -12.01 -8.78
N PHE A 58 10.24 -11.59 -7.61
CA PHE A 58 9.41 -11.17 -6.49
C PHE A 58 8.66 -9.88 -6.78
N VAL A 59 9.30 -8.88 -7.39
CA VAL A 59 8.62 -7.62 -7.76
C VAL A 59 7.49 -7.89 -8.76
N ASN A 60 7.75 -8.69 -9.81
CA ASN A 60 6.71 -9.05 -10.77
C ASN A 60 5.58 -9.82 -10.08
N ALA A 61 5.91 -10.83 -9.27
CA ALA A 61 4.91 -11.63 -8.56
C ALA A 61 4.03 -10.79 -7.62
N PHE A 62 4.60 -9.79 -6.93
CA PHE A 62 3.84 -8.85 -6.11
C PHE A 62 2.83 -8.06 -6.96
N PHE A 63 3.25 -7.47 -8.08
CA PHE A 63 2.37 -6.66 -8.90
C PHE A 63 1.33 -7.47 -9.68
N ASP A 64 1.65 -8.73 -10.02
CA ASP A 64 0.77 -9.61 -10.79
C ASP A 64 -0.22 -10.37 -9.90
N ASN A 65 0.07 -10.56 -8.60
CA ASN A 65 -0.79 -11.36 -7.71
C ASN A 65 -1.31 -10.57 -6.50
N SER A 66 -0.46 -9.79 -5.81
CA SER A 66 -0.83 -9.12 -4.55
C SER A 66 -1.41 -7.72 -4.74
N ASN A 67 -0.97 -6.98 -5.77
CA ASN A 67 -1.38 -5.59 -5.97
C ASN A 67 -2.83 -5.45 -6.46
N HIS A 68 -3.43 -6.54 -6.99
CA HIS A 68 -4.84 -6.56 -7.37
C HIS A 68 -5.77 -6.40 -6.16
N SER A 69 -5.41 -6.97 -5.01
CA SER A 69 -6.14 -6.83 -3.75
C SER A 69 -5.61 -5.69 -2.86
N ASN A 70 -4.36 -5.28 -3.06
CA ASN A 70 -3.67 -4.24 -2.28
C ASN A 70 -3.33 -3.01 -3.13
N CYS A 71 -4.36 -2.41 -3.74
CA CYS A 71 -4.22 -1.36 -4.76
C CYS A 71 -3.87 0.01 -4.14
N PHE A 72 -2.83 0.08 -3.31
CA PHE A 72 -2.34 1.30 -2.69
C PHE A 72 -0.86 1.59 -3.04
N VAL A 73 -0.22 0.74 -3.85
CA VAL A 73 1.07 1.00 -4.50
C VAL A 73 0.83 1.18 -6.00
N TYR A 74 1.01 2.40 -6.52
CA TYR A 74 0.78 2.67 -7.94
C TYR A 74 1.89 2.07 -8.82
N LYS A 75 1.52 1.06 -9.62
CA LYS A 75 2.40 0.26 -10.48
C LYS A 75 3.24 1.12 -11.43
N GLY A 76 2.65 2.18 -12.02
CA GLY A 76 3.33 3.03 -13.00
C GLY A 76 4.42 3.95 -12.42
N SER A 77 4.34 4.27 -11.12
CA SER A 77 5.35 5.13 -10.46
C SER A 77 6.42 4.35 -9.68
N PHE A 78 6.22 3.04 -9.51
CA PHE A 78 7.12 2.24 -8.72
C PHE A 78 8.44 2.00 -9.47
N ASN A 79 9.56 2.20 -8.79
CA ASN A 79 10.88 1.91 -9.33
C ASN A 79 11.80 1.39 -8.24
N VAL A 80 12.36 0.19 -8.44
CA VAL A 80 13.19 -0.52 -7.45
C VAL A 80 14.39 0.28 -7.00
N ASN A 81 14.95 1.11 -7.89
CA ASN A 81 16.17 1.88 -7.60
C ASN A 81 15.88 3.16 -6.81
N THR A 82 14.63 3.61 -6.72
CA THR A 82 14.24 4.88 -6.08
C THR A 82 13.25 4.72 -4.93
N ALA A 83 12.65 3.54 -4.78
CA ALA A 83 11.78 3.22 -3.66
C ALA A 83 12.58 3.19 -2.35
N SER A 84 11.94 3.55 -1.23
CA SER A 84 12.52 3.39 0.10
C SER A 84 12.88 1.93 0.35
N THR A 85 13.93 1.71 1.13
CA THR A 85 14.43 0.35 1.40
C THR A 85 13.37 -0.50 2.07
N GLN A 86 12.60 0.07 3.00
CA GLN A 86 11.50 -0.60 3.69
C GLN A 86 10.37 -0.98 2.73
N LEU A 87 9.92 -0.06 1.86
CA LEU A 87 8.85 -0.39 0.90
C LEU A 87 9.29 -1.48 -0.08
N LEU A 88 10.50 -1.37 -0.62
CA LEU A 88 11.03 -2.36 -1.54
C LEU A 88 11.15 -3.72 -0.86
N LEU A 89 11.69 -3.78 0.36
CA LEU A 89 11.82 -5.05 1.08
C LEU A 89 10.45 -5.66 1.41
N ALA A 90 9.45 -4.85 1.79
CA ALA A 90 8.08 -5.33 2.00
C ALA A 90 7.49 -5.96 0.71
N ILE A 91 7.71 -5.31 -0.43
CA ILE A 91 7.29 -5.81 -1.75
C ILE A 91 7.99 -7.12 -2.09
N LEU A 92 9.30 -7.23 -1.83
CA LEU A 92 10.05 -8.46 -2.07
C LEU A 92 9.56 -9.62 -1.20
N LEU A 93 9.36 -9.37 0.10
CA LEU A 93 8.88 -10.38 1.04
C LEU A 93 7.48 -10.86 0.67
N LEU A 94 6.55 -9.95 0.40
CA LEU A 94 5.20 -10.33 0.00
C LEU A 94 5.19 -11.00 -1.38
N GLY A 95 5.97 -10.49 -2.33
CA GLY A 95 6.12 -11.09 -3.66
C GLY A 95 6.66 -12.52 -3.60
N ALA A 96 7.62 -12.81 -2.73
CA ALA A 96 8.12 -14.17 -2.50
C ALA A 96 7.02 -15.15 -2.05
N THR A 97 6.08 -14.69 -1.21
CA THR A 97 4.93 -15.51 -0.79
C THR A 97 3.99 -15.91 -1.94
N CYS A 98 4.02 -15.17 -3.04
CA CYS A 98 3.18 -15.44 -4.21
C CYS A 98 3.80 -16.42 -5.21
N ILE A 99 5.07 -16.81 -5.04
CA ILE A 99 5.77 -17.63 -6.03
C ILE A 99 5.77 -19.11 -5.67
N SER A 100 6.29 -19.46 -4.50
CA SER A 100 6.46 -20.85 -4.10
C SER A 100 6.43 -20.99 -2.57
N PRO A 101 6.09 -22.17 -2.02
CA PRO A 101 6.16 -22.42 -0.58
C PRO A 101 7.57 -22.25 0.01
N GLU A 102 8.62 -22.52 -0.77
CA GLU A 102 10.02 -22.35 -0.35
C GLU A 102 10.40 -20.87 -0.24
N ASP A 103 10.04 -20.08 -1.25
CA ASP A 103 10.24 -18.62 -1.24
C ASP A 103 9.41 -17.98 -0.12
N ALA A 104 8.19 -18.46 0.11
CA ALA A 104 7.32 -18.01 1.20
C ALA A 104 7.93 -18.32 2.58
N ALA A 105 8.42 -19.54 2.81
CA ALA A 105 9.08 -19.91 4.06
C ALA A 105 10.36 -19.10 4.29
N THR A 106 11.08 -18.78 3.22
CA THR A 106 12.25 -17.90 3.26
C THR A 106 11.88 -16.48 3.67
N ALA A 107 10.81 -15.93 3.09
CA ALA A 107 10.30 -14.61 3.45
C ALA A 107 9.76 -14.54 4.89
N GLU A 108 9.11 -15.61 5.37
CA GLU A 108 8.61 -15.72 6.75
C GLU A 108 9.75 -15.61 7.77
N LYS A 109 10.94 -16.15 7.47
CA LYS A 109 12.12 -16.01 8.35
C LYS A 109 12.62 -14.57 8.50
N PHE A 110 12.33 -13.70 7.53
CA PHE A 110 12.67 -12.28 7.59
C PHE A 110 11.52 -11.39 8.10
N SER A 111 10.28 -11.89 8.09
CA SER A 111 9.07 -11.05 8.30
C SER A 111 8.98 -10.45 9.70
N GLU A 112 9.29 -11.22 10.75
CA GLU A 112 9.22 -10.72 12.13
C GLU A 112 10.22 -9.59 12.36
N ARG A 113 11.47 -9.77 11.95
CA ARG A 113 12.52 -8.75 12.12
C ARG A 113 12.25 -7.53 11.25
N PHE A 114 11.72 -7.75 10.06
CA PHE A 114 11.26 -6.67 9.19
C PHE A 114 10.10 -5.90 9.81
N GLU A 115 9.17 -6.57 10.49
CA GLU A 115 8.10 -5.90 11.24
C GLU A 115 8.65 -4.90 12.25
N TYR A 116 9.59 -5.34 13.10
CA TYR A 116 10.24 -4.45 14.05
C TYR A 116 11.02 -3.33 13.36
N SER A 117 11.71 -3.61 12.25
CA SER A 117 12.49 -2.58 11.54
C SER A 117 11.64 -1.51 10.88
N VAL A 118 10.38 -1.78 10.56
CA VAL A 118 9.44 -0.78 10.07
C VAL A 118 8.88 0.02 11.24
N PHE A 119 8.25 -0.64 12.20
CA PHE A 119 7.50 0.03 13.27
C PHE A 119 8.38 0.69 14.33
N GLU A 120 9.55 0.13 14.62
CA GLU A 120 10.51 0.69 15.59
C GLU A 120 11.56 1.60 14.91
N SER A 121 11.44 1.84 13.59
CA SER A 121 12.38 2.73 12.89
C SER A 121 12.33 4.16 13.44
N PRO A 122 13.47 4.87 13.49
CA PRO A 122 13.49 6.29 13.84
C PRO A 122 12.55 7.13 12.96
N GLU A 123 12.36 6.76 11.70
CA GLU A 123 11.43 7.41 10.76
C GLU A 123 9.98 7.26 11.23
N PHE A 124 9.56 6.04 11.57
CA PHE A 124 8.19 5.76 11.99
C PHE A 124 7.90 6.34 13.37
N GLN A 125 8.87 6.24 14.30
CA GLN A 125 8.75 6.86 15.61
C GLN A 125 8.68 8.39 15.51
N ARG A 126 9.49 9.02 14.64
CA ARG A 126 9.37 10.45 14.37
C ARG A 126 7.99 10.82 13.81
N LEU A 127 7.44 10.01 12.91
CA LEU A 127 6.11 10.23 12.37
C LEU A 127 5.03 10.26 13.48
N LEU A 128 5.18 9.45 14.53
CA LEU A 128 4.23 9.34 15.64
C LEU A 128 4.40 10.39 16.74
N TYR A 129 5.64 10.80 17.03
CA TYR A 129 5.97 11.63 18.20
C TYR A 129 6.40 13.07 17.87
N GLN A 130 6.41 13.47 16.60
CA GLN A 130 6.67 14.86 16.24
C GLN A 130 5.53 15.79 16.69
N GLU A 131 5.88 16.96 17.24
CA GLU A 131 4.91 17.95 17.73
C GLU A 131 4.09 18.59 16.60
N ASN A 132 4.64 18.68 15.39
CA ASN A 132 3.97 19.25 14.24
C ASN A 132 3.36 18.16 13.36
N HIS A 133 2.15 18.39 12.87
CA HIS A 133 1.53 17.51 11.88
C HIS A 133 2.38 17.46 10.59
N PRO A 134 2.94 16.29 10.24
CA PRO A 134 3.79 16.18 9.07
C PRO A 134 2.96 16.23 7.79
N THR A 135 3.47 16.91 6.78
CA THR A 135 2.89 16.84 5.43
C THR A 135 3.12 15.43 4.83
N PRO A 136 2.18 14.91 4.02
CA PRO A 136 2.33 13.63 3.34
C PRO A 136 3.40 13.71 2.23
N SER A 137 4.67 13.61 2.63
CA SER A 137 5.81 13.49 1.71
C SER A 137 5.90 12.09 1.12
N ARG A 138 6.63 11.94 0.02
CA ARG A 138 6.86 10.63 -0.62
C ARG A 138 7.42 9.61 0.37
N GLU A 139 8.35 10.03 1.22
CA GLU A 139 9.02 9.17 2.21
C GLU A 139 8.02 8.67 3.26
N ASN A 140 7.21 9.57 3.82
CA ASN A 140 6.17 9.22 4.81
C ASN A 140 5.14 8.25 4.20
N ILE A 141 4.74 8.49 2.96
CA ILE A 141 3.78 7.62 2.27
C ILE A 141 4.38 6.24 1.97
N GLN A 142 5.63 6.16 1.52
CA GLN A 142 6.29 4.87 1.31
C GLN A 142 6.51 4.11 2.63
N LEU A 143 6.75 4.82 3.73
CA LEU A 143 6.84 4.23 5.06
C LEU A 143 5.48 3.65 5.52
N VAL A 144 4.39 4.40 5.31
CA VAL A 144 3.02 3.90 5.57
C VAL A 144 2.70 2.67 4.71
N GLN A 145 3.03 2.71 3.41
CA GLN A 145 2.85 1.56 2.51
C GLN A 145 3.66 0.35 2.98
N ALA A 146 4.90 0.54 3.43
CA ALA A 146 5.71 -0.54 4.00
C ALA A 146 5.08 -1.14 5.25
N ALA A 147 4.56 -0.29 6.16
CA ALA A 147 3.85 -0.73 7.36
C ALA A 147 2.55 -1.51 7.03
N MET A 148 1.78 -1.05 6.03
CA MET A 148 0.61 -1.76 5.54
C MET A 148 0.96 -3.15 4.99
N LEU A 149 1.96 -3.23 4.10
CA LEU A 149 2.43 -4.50 3.53
C LEU A 149 2.99 -5.44 4.60
N THR A 150 3.63 -4.91 5.63
CA THR A 150 4.10 -5.68 6.79
C THR A 150 2.94 -6.32 7.55
N ILE A 151 1.83 -5.59 7.77
CA ILE A 151 0.63 -6.14 8.43
C ILE A 151 -0.04 -7.22 7.57
N VAL A 152 0.05 -7.10 6.24
CA VAL A 152 -0.42 -8.13 5.29
C VAL A 152 0.48 -9.35 5.30
N LEU A 153 1.79 -9.15 5.44
CA LEU A 153 2.81 -10.18 5.56
C LEU A 153 2.70 -10.88 6.92
N ARG A 154 1.65 -11.68 7.11
CA ARG A 154 1.49 -12.49 8.30
C ARG A 154 2.21 -13.83 8.13
N PRO A 155 2.90 -14.32 9.18
CA PRO A 155 3.42 -15.68 9.17
C PRO A 155 2.33 -16.69 8.84
N SER A 156 2.63 -17.65 7.98
CA SER A 156 1.70 -18.71 7.62
C SER A 156 1.36 -19.59 8.83
N THR A 157 2.34 -19.70 9.74
CA THR A 157 2.17 -20.28 11.06
C THR A 157 1.53 -19.23 11.96
N GLY A 158 0.20 -19.28 12.12
CA GLY A 158 -0.59 -18.31 12.89
C GLY A 158 -0.23 -18.24 14.38
N GLN A 159 0.93 -17.67 14.69
CA GLN A 159 1.41 -17.45 16.04
C GLN A 159 0.50 -16.41 16.71
N LEU A 160 -0.21 -16.85 17.75
CA LEU A 160 -1.16 -16.01 18.48
C LEU A 160 -0.51 -14.72 19.01
N GLU A 161 0.79 -14.76 19.32
CA GLU A 161 1.55 -13.59 19.78
C GLU A 161 1.72 -12.55 18.68
N THR A 162 2.16 -12.95 17.48
CA THR A 162 2.29 -12.06 16.32
C THR A 162 0.94 -11.47 15.92
N GLU A 163 -0.10 -12.30 15.85
CA GLU A 163 -1.47 -11.87 15.58
C GLU A 163 -1.98 -10.87 16.63
N ARG A 164 -1.69 -11.11 17.91
CA ARG A 164 -2.03 -10.18 19.00
C ARG A 164 -1.24 -8.87 18.88
N ARG A 165 0.07 -8.93 18.60
CA ARG A 165 0.95 -7.76 18.45
C ARG A 165 0.52 -6.88 17.29
N ILE A 166 0.21 -7.49 16.13
CA ILE A 166 -0.34 -6.77 14.97
C ILE A 166 -1.61 -6.02 15.39
N ARG A 167 -2.57 -6.68 16.03
CA ARG A 167 -3.85 -6.05 16.40
C ARG A 167 -3.74 -4.99 17.48
N ILE A 168 -2.94 -5.23 18.53
CA ILE A 168 -2.91 -4.35 19.72
C ILE A 168 -1.88 -3.23 19.57
N GLN A 169 -0.81 -3.43 18.79
CA GLN A 169 0.28 -2.46 18.69
C GLN A 169 0.43 -1.90 17.27
N ARG A 170 0.48 -2.76 16.24
CA ARG A 170 0.83 -2.31 14.88
C ARG A 170 -0.30 -1.62 14.15
N VAL A 171 -1.52 -2.15 14.21
CA VAL A 171 -2.71 -1.54 13.62
C VAL A 171 -3.00 -0.17 14.26
N PRO A 172 -3.04 -0.01 15.61
CA PRO A 172 -3.24 1.30 16.21
C PRO A 172 -2.14 2.31 15.88
N ALA A 173 -0.89 1.86 15.77
CA ALA A 173 0.23 2.71 15.37
C ALA A 173 0.08 3.19 13.91
N LEU A 174 -0.30 2.30 12.99
CA LEU A 174 -0.61 2.65 11.61
C LEU A 174 -1.78 3.64 11.50
N VAL A 175 -2.85 3.40 12.27
CA VAL A 175 -4.01 4.32 12.35
C VAL A 175 -3.58 5.71 12.85
N SER A 176 -2.71 5.75 13.86
CA SER A 176 -2.17 7.01 14.38
C SER A 176 -1.33 7.74 13.33
N ALA A 177 -0.49 7.02 12.58
CA ALA A 177 0.30 7.58 11.50
C ALA A 177 -0.56 8.22 10.39
N VAL A 178 -1.61 7.52 9.91
CA VAL A 178 -2.48 8.09 8.86
C VAL A 178 -3.32 9.27 9.34
N ARG A 179 -3.69 9.31 10.63
CA ARG A 179 -4.34 10.47 11.25
C ARG A 179 -3.39 11.67 11.32
N LEU A 180 -2.14 11.46 11.73
CA LEU A 180 -1.15 12.53 11.84
C LEU A 180 -0.81 13.14 10.47
N LEU A 181 -0.83 12.32 9.42
CA LEU A 181 -0.71 12.75 8.02
C LEU A 181 -2.00 13.37 7.43
N ASN A 182 -3.05 13.51 8.24
CA ASN A 182 -4.37 14.00 7.86
C ASN A 182 -5.02 13.25 6.68
N LEU A 183 -4.73 11.95 6.54
CA LEU A 183 -5.29 11.14 5.44
C LEU A 183 -6.78 10.84 5.65
N THR A 184 -7.30 10.97 6.87
CA THR A 184 -8.73 10.78 7.17
C THR A 184 -9.65 11.80 6.49
N GLN A 185 -9.10 12.86 5.90
CA GLN A 185 -9.81 13.90 5.16
C GLN A 185 -9.36 14.01 3.70
N VAL A 186 -8.57 13.04 3.20
CA VAL A 186 -8.00 13.14 1.86
C VAL A 186 -9.06 12.92 0.81
N LEU A 187 -9.19 13.88 -0.10
CA LEU A 187 -10.03 13.80 -1.29
C LEU A 187 -9.14 13.88 -2.54
N ASN A 188 -9.60 13.24 -3.60
CA ASN A 188 -9.06 13.44 -4.93
C ASN A 188 -10.05 14.28 -5.74
N ASP A 189 -9.80 15.58 -5.83
CA ASP A 189 -10.57 16.56 -6.61
C ASP A 189 -9.89 16.93 -7.93
N THR A 190 -8.81 16.23 -8.26
CA THR A 190 -8.02 16.48 -9.47
C THR A 190 -8.84 16.18 -10.72
N VAL A 191 -8.93 17.16 -11.61
CA VAL A 191 -9.57 17.01 -12.91
C VAL A 191 -8.58 16.38 -13.88
N LEU A 192 -8.96 15.26 -14.49
CA LEU A 192 -8.18 14.63 -15.55
C LEU A 192 -8.60 15.23 -16.90
N ASP A 193 -7.72 16.05 -17.48
CA ASP A 193 -7.90 16.73 -18.76
C ASP A 193 -6.90 16.27 -19.84
N GLY A 194 -6.15 15.22 -19.54
CA GLY A 194 -5.09 14.68 -20.40
C GLY A 194 -3.72 15.38 -20.21
N GLU A 195 -3.62 16.42 -19.38
CA GLU A 195 -2.33 16.99 -19.02
C GLU A 195 -1.56 16.07 -18.07
N LYS A 196 -0.26 15.87 -18.36
CA LYS A 196 0.59 15.00 -17.54
C LYS A 196 0.68 15.45 -16.08
N ALA A 197 0.74 16.76 -15.83
CA ALA A 197 0.83 17.29 -14.46
C ALA A 197 -0.42 16.96 -13.63
N ASN A 198 -1.60 17.08 -14.25
CA ASN A 198 -2.87 16.74 -13.63
C ASN A 198 -3.00 15.22 -13.41
N LEU A 199 -2.47 14.42 -14.33
CA LEU A 199 -2.39 12.98 -14.14
C LEU A 199 -1.47 12.59 -12.96
N ASP A 200 -0.28 13.18 -12.88
CA ASP A 200 0.66 12.91 -11.79
C ASP A 200 0.05 13.31 -10.42
N GLU A 201 -0.63 14.45 -10.35
CA GLU A 201 -1.35 14.89 -9.15
C GLU A 201 -2.54 13.99 -8.84
N TYR A 202 -3.32 13.57 -9.85
CA TYR A 202 -4.41 12.63 -9.68
C TYR A 202 -3.91 11.31 -9.09
N ILE A 203 -2.87 10.71 -9.67
CA ILE A 203 -2.27 9.46 -9.19
C ILE A 203 -1.80 9.63 -7.74
N ARG A 204 -1.16 10.75 -7.44
CA ARG A 204 -0.68 11.05 -6.08
C ARG A 204 -1.84 11.12 -5.09
N ARG A 205 -2.89 11.89 -5.39
CA ARG A 205 -4.10 12.03 -4.55
C ARG A 205 -4.86 10.72 -4.40
N GLU A 206 -5.03 10.00 -5.50
CA GLU A 206 -5.71 8.72 -5.55
C GLU A 206 -4.97 7.65 -4.74
N THR A 207 -3.64 7.67 -4.76
CA THR A 207 -2.81 6.80 -3.90
C THR A 207 -3.11 7.05 -2.42
N LEU A 208 -3.23 8.32 -2.00
CA LEU A 208 -3.56 8.66 -0.62
C LEU A 208 -4.98 8.20 -0.22
N VAL A 209 -5.96 8.40 -1.11
CA VAL A 209 -7.33 7.92 -0.93
C VAL A 209 -7.35 6.40 -0.76
N ARG A 210 -6.63 5.66 -1.62
CA ARG A 210 -6.56 4.20 -1.58
C ARG A 210 -5.83 3.68 -0.35
N ILE A 211 -4.79 4.36 0.12
CA ILE A 211 -4.12 4.07 1.40
C ILE A 211 -5.12 4.18 2.55
N MET A 212 -5.83 5.31 2.66
CA MET A 212 -6.78 5.54 3.73
C MET A 212 -7.95 4.54 3.68
N ALA A 213 -8.51 4.30 2.49
CA ALA A 213 -9.57 3.30 2.28
C ALA A 213 -9.14 1.90 2.74
N TRP A 214 -7.91 1.49 2.41
CA TRP A 214 -7.39 0.20 2.84
C TRP A 214 -7.20 0.13 4.35
N VAL A 215 -6.66 1.19 4.98
CA VAL A 215 -6.50 1.24 6.44
C VAL A 215 -7.85 1.20 7.17
N TYR A 216 -8.88 1.84 6.63
CA TYR A 216 -10.23 1.75 7.16
C TYR A 216 -10.79 0.31 7.06
N LEU A 217 -10.57 -0.37 5.94
CA LEU A 217 -10.97 -1.77 5.77
C LEU A 217 -10.20 -2.72 6.68
N LEU A 218 -8.93 -2.46 6.93
CA LEU A 218 -8.13 -3.21 7.89
C LEU A 218 -8.72 -3.09 9.31
N ASP A 219 -9.13 -1.88 9.71
CA ASP A 219 -9.82 -1.68 11.00
C ASP A 219 -11.14 -2.46 11.06
N ALA A 220 -11.99 -2.33 10.03
CA ALA A 220 -13.24 -3.09 9.94
C ALA A 220 -13.00 -4.61 9.99
N HIS A 221 -11.97 -5.11 9.31
CA HIS A 221 -11.56 -6.50 9.38
C HIS A 221 -11.20 -6.92 10.81
N CYS A 222 -10.41 -6.12 11.54
CA CYS A 222 -10.08 -6.39 12.94
C CYS A 222 -11.31 -6.38 13.86
N VAL A 223 -12.28 -5.51 13.61
CA VAL A 223 -13.55 -5.49 14.35
C VAL A 223 -14.35 -6.77 14.10
N ILE A 224 -14.58 -7.12 12.84
CA ILE A 224 -15.45 -8.24 12.44
C ILE A 224 -14.83 -9.59 12.82
N PHE A 225 -13.56 -9.80 12.48
CA PHE A 225 -12.93 -11.12 12.60
C PHE A 225 -12.17 -11.33 13.90
N SER A 226 -11.89 -10.26 14.66
CA SER A 226 -11.09 -10.35 15.88
C SER A 226 -11.72 -9.66 17.09
N ASN A 227 -12.98 -9.22 17.00
CA ASN A 227 -13.70 -8.52 18.06
C ASN A 227 -12.87 -7.37 18.68
N SER A 228 -12.03 -6.73 17.85
CA SER A 228 -11.25 -5.58 18.30
C SER A 228 -12.15 -4.35 18.37
N PRO A 229 -11.92 -3.42 19.31
CA PRO A 229 -12.65 -2.15 19.31
C PRO A 229 -12.30 -1.37 18.03
N PRO A 230 -13.30 -0.76 17.35
CA PRO A 230 -13.05 0.02 16.14
C PRO A 230 -12.09 1.15 16.47
N GLN A 231 -11.02 1.25 15.68
CA GLN A 231 -10.08 2.34 15.79
C GLN A 231 -10.67 3.60 15.17
N PHE A 232 -11.45 3.48 14.08
CA PHE A 232 -12.12 4.62 13.44
C PHE A 232 -13.57 4.81 13.88
N LYS A 233 -13.98 6.07 13.98
CA LYS A 233 -15.39 6.47 13.99
C LYS A 233 -15.81 6.85 12.57
N ILE A 234 -17.05 6.54 12.19
CA ILE A 234 -17.57 7.01 10.89
C ILE A 234 -17.53 8.54 10.75
N ALA A 235 -17.61 9.27 11.87
CA ALA A 235 -17.55 10.73 11.90
C ALA A 235 -16.18 11.32 11.51
N GLU A 236 -15.09 10.55 11.59
CA GLU A 236 -13.76 10.98 11.13
C GLU A 236 -13.42 10.45 9.73
N ALA A 237 -14.26 9.59 9.13
CA ALA A 237 -14.02 8.97 7.83
C ALA A 237 -14.41 9.90 6.66
N ASP A 238 -13.83 11.09 6.61
CA ASP A 238 -14.13 12.12 5.60
C ASP A 238 -13.21 12.04 4.36
N PHE A 239 -12.53 10.91 4.19
CA PHE A 239 -11.72 10.62 3.03
C PHE A 239 -12.59 10.18 1.84
N GLY A 240 -12.06 10.36 0.64
CA GLY A 240 -12.73 10.07 -0.61
C GLY A 240 -12.94 8.58 -0.85
N LEU A 241 -13.89 8.24 -1.72
CA LEU A 241 -13.96 6.89 -2.27
C LEU A 241 -12.89 6.71 -3.36
N PRO A 242 -12.23 5.54 -3.44
CA PRO A 242 -11.37 5.20 -4.58
C PRO A 242 -12.14 5.27 -5.90
N ARG A 243 -11.51 5.81 -6.96
CA ARG A 243 -12.14 5.99 -8.28
C ARG A 243 -11.27 5.48 -9.41
N HIS A 244 -11.91 5.13 -10.52
CA HIS A 244 -11.29 4.77 -11.79
C HIS A 244 -10.18 3.71 -11.64
N ASP A 245 -10.54 2.50 -11.18
CA ASP A 245 -9.59 1.41 -10.95
C ASP A 245 -8.70 1.10 -12.17
N MET A 246 -9.26 1.23 -13.38
CA MET A 246 -8.51 1.00 -14.62
C MET A 246 -7.41 2.05 -14.81
N ILE A 247 -7.72 3.34 -14.60
CA ILE A 247 -6.74 4.44 -14.68
C ILE A 247 -5.61 4.19 -13.67
N PHE A 248 -5.94 3.79 -12.45
CA PHE A 248 -4.95 3.54 -11.40
C PHE A 248 -4.15 2.23 -11.59
N LYS A 249 -4.63 1.28 -12.40
CA LYS A 249 -3.91 0.02 -12.68
C LYS A 249 -3.04 0.09 -13.94
N THR A 250 -3.34 1.01 -14.85
CA THR A 250 -2.63 1.15 -16.12
C THR A 250 -1.23 1.74 -15.93
N THR A 251 -0.26 1.17 -16.66
CA THR A 251 1.16 1.58 -16.64
C THR A 251 1.61 2.29 -17.92
N GLY A 252 0.82 2.23 -19.00
CA GLY A 252 1.14 2.80 -20.31
C GLY A 252 0.39 4.10 -20.58
N LEU A 253 1.12 5.14 -21.02
CA LEU A 253 0.54 6.46 -21.31
C LEU A 253 -0.50 6.46 -22.46
N PRO A 254 -0.34 5.70 -23.56
CA PRO A 254 -1.35 5.64 -24.63
C PRO A 254 -2.68 5.05 -24.16
N ASP A 255 -2.62 3.91 -23.46
CA ASP A 255 -3.79 3.24 -22.88
C ASP A 255 -4.49 4.14 -21.85
N LEU A 256 -3.71 4.92 -21.12
CA LEU A 256 -4.20 5.86 -20.11
C LEU A 256 -4.95 7.04 -20.73
N ASN A 257 -4.46 7.61 -21.84
CA ASN A 257 -5.14 8.69 -22.55
C ASN A 257 -6.49 8.23 -23.14
N GLU A 258 -6.53 7.00 -23.64
CA GLU A 258 -7.79 6.40 -24.12
C GLU A 258 -8.77 6.18 -22.95
N LEU A 259 -8.30 5.66 -21.81
CA LEU A 259 -9.11 5.49 -20.61
C LEU A 259 -9.65 6.83 -20.07
N ILE A 260 -8.81 7.87 -20.03
CA ILE A 260 -9.22 9.22 -19.60
C ILE A 260 -10.30 9.78 -20.53
N SER A 261 -10.13 9.61 -21.84
CA SER A 261 -11.10 10.10 -22.84
C SER A 261 -12.45 9.39 -22.76
N ASN A 262 -12.47 8.13 -22.33
CA ASN A 262 -13.66 7.31 -22.22
C ASN A 262 -14.30 7.31 -20.81
N ALA A 263 -13.59 7.81 -19.80
CA ALA A 263 -14.10 7.86 -18.43
C ALA A 263 -15.07 9.02 -18.25
N ASP A 264 -16.20 8.75 -17.59
CA ASP A 264 -17.10 9.82 -17.12
C ASP A 264 -16.49 10.46 -15.86
N LEU A 265 -15.56 11.38 -16.08
CA LEU A 265 -14.77 12.04 -15.05
C LEU A 265 -15.54 13.18 -14.33
N GLN A 266 -16.82 13.38 -14.68
CA GLN A 266 -17.63 14.53 -14.30
C GLN A 266 -18.43 14.22 -13.02
N GLY A 267 -17.75 14.16 -11.88
CA GLY A 267 -18.42 14.04 -10.59
C GLY A 267 -17.56 14.57 -9.43
N PRO A 268 -18.11 15.38 -8.51
CA PRO A 268 -17.37 15.77 -7.32
C PRO A 268 -16.98 14.50 -6.52
N PRO A 269 -15.80 14.47 -5.88
CA PRO A 269 -15.44 13.32 -5.06
C PRO A 269 -16.44 13.14 -3.92
N LEU A 270 -16.89 11.89 -3.74
CA LEU A 270 -17.72 11.51 -2.61
C LEU A 270 -16.84 11.08 -1.44
N SER A 271 -17.10 11.57 -0.24
CA SER A 271 -16.47 11.05 0.98
C SER A 271 -17.22 9.84 1.51
N LEU A 272 -16.53 8.89 2.14
CA LEU A 272 -17.16 7.71 2.74
C LEU A 272 -18.27 8.12 3.71
N ARG A 273 -17.99 9.10 4.58
CA ARG A 273 -18.98 9.67 5.50
C ARG A 273 -20.25 10.15 4.79
N SER A 274 -20.10 10.92 3.72
CA SER A 274 -21.24 11.47 2.97
C SER A 274 -22.11 10.37 2.37
N VAL A 275 -21.49 9.29 1.87
CA VAL A 275 -22.20 8.14 1.31
C VAL A 275 -22.93 7.37 2.39
N VAL A 276 -22.26 7.05 3.51
CA VAL A 276 -22.90 6.34 4.63
C VAL A 276 -24.08 7.15 5.19
N GLN A 277 -23.94 8.47 5.37
CA GLN A 277 -25.04 9.32 5.84
C GLN A 277 -26.26 9.24 4.91
N ARG A 278 -26.07 9.39 3.60
CA ARG A 278 -27.16 9.28 2.60
C ARG A 278 -27.83 7.90 2.62
N LEU A 279 -27.06 6.82 2.82
CA LEU A 279 -27.59 5.47 2.93
C LEU A 279 -28.43 5.29 4.22
N MET A 280 -28.03 5.95 5.31
CA MET A 280 -28.72 5.88 6.60
C MET A 280 -29.98 6.75 6.66
N ASP A 281 -30.10 7.78 5.80
CA ASP A 281 -31.27 8.66 5.71
C ASP A 281 -32.54 7.96 5.17
N GLY A 282 -32.44 6.68 4.75
CA GLY A 282 -33.60 5.81 4.47
C GLY A 282 -34.40 6.16 3.22
N LYS A 283 -33.95 7.10 2.39
CA LYS A 283 -34.61 7.49 1.15
C LYS A 283 -34.10 6.64 -0.02
N PRO A 284 -34.97 5.85 -0.68
CA PRO A 284 -34.54 4.95 -1.77
C PRO A 284 -33.89 5.68 -2.96
N ALA A 285 -34.32 6.92 -3.24
CA ALA A 285 -33.72 7.76 -4.28
C ALA A 285 -32.22 8.04 -4.06
N GLY A 286 -31.75 8.06 -2.81
CA GLY A 286 -30.34 8.32 -2.52
C GLY A 286 -29.41 7.21 -2.99
N ILE A 287 -29.85 5.95 -3.04
CA ILE A 287 -29.03 4.82 -3.48
C ILE A 287 -28.92 4.79 -5.01
N GLU A 288 -30.03 5.01 -5.70
CA GLU A 288 -30.09 5.06 -7.17
C GLU A 288 -29.26 6.22 -7.74
N GLU A 289 -29.18 7.35 -7.03
CA GLU A 289 -28.32 8.49 -7.40
C GLU A 289 -26.82 8.25 -7.10
N LEU A 290 -26.49 7.41 -6.12
CA LEU A 290 -25.12 7.13 -5.69
C LEU A 290 -24.42 6.06 -6.53
N LEU A 291 -25.16 5.02 -6.95
CA LEU A 291 -24.61 3.88 -7.69
C LEU A 291 -23.84 4.27 -8.97
N PRO A 292 -24.31 5.23 -9.80
CA PRO A 292 -23.57 5.67 -10.97
C PRO A 292 -22.24 6.37 -10.64
N GLN A 293 -22.10 6.92 -9.44
CA GLN A 293 -20.91 7.68 -9.00
C GLN A 293 -19.85 6.81 -8.33
N VAL A 294 -20.16 5.55 -8.00
CA VAL A 294 -19.23 4.59 -7.40
C VAL A 294 -18.78 3.61 -8.48
N ASP A 295 -17.68 3.95 -9.14
CA ASP A 295 -17.16 3.25 -10.31
C ASP A 295 -16.06 2.21 -9.99
N SER A 296 -15.69 2.08 -8.72
CA SER A 296 -14.65 1.17 -8.25
C SER A 296 -15.25 0.03 -7.41
N LEU A 297 -14.82 -1.22 -7.70
CA LEU A 297 -15.14 -2.38 -6.85
C LEU A 297 -14.61 -2.18 -5.42
N PHE A 298 -13.48 -1.49 -5.29
CA PHE A 298 -12.88 -1.19 -4.00
C PHE A 298 -13.75 -0.23 -3.18
N ALA A 299 -14.31 0.79 -3.83
CA ALA A 299 -15.26 1.71 -3.21
C ALA A 299 -16.57 1.01 -2.81
N LEU A 300 -17.10 0.11 -3.63
CA LEU A 300 -18.30 -0.68 -3.29
C LEU A 300 -18.07 -1.54 -2.03
N PHE A 301 -16.92 -2.24 -1.95
CA PHE A 301 -16.57 -3.04 -0.79
C PHE A 301 -16.43 -2.18 0.48
N LEU A 302 -15.86 -0.98 0.36
CA LEU A 302 -15.73 -0.01 1.44
C LEU A 302 -17.10 0.47 1.97
N VAL A 303 -18.03 0.79 1.07
CA VAL A 303 -19.39 1.22 1.42
C VAL A 303 -20.16 0.11 2.14
N LEU A 304 -20.01 -1.16 1.72
CA LEU A 304 -20.61 -2.31 2.39
C LEU A 304 -20.00 -2.57 3.78
N SER A 305 -18.70 -2.32 3.94
CA SER A 305 -17.98 -2.52 5.20
C SER A 305 -18.20 -1.38 6.21
N GLY A 306 -18.69 -0.23 5.76
CA GLY A 306 -19.00 0.94 6.60
C GLY A 306 -20.38 0.92 7.26
N LYS A 307 -21.14 -0.16 7.12
CA LYS A 307 -22.46 -0.37 7.77
C LYS A 307 -22.36 -1.15 9.07
#